data_AF-A0A9X3C310-F1
#
_entry.id   AF-A0A9X3C310-F1
#
_cell.length_a   1.000
_cell.length_b   1.000
_cell.length_c   1.000
_cell.angle_alpha   90.00
_cell.angle_beta   90.00
_cell.angle_gamma   90.00
#
_symmetry.space_group_name_H-M   'P 1'
#
loop_
_entity.id
_entity.type
_entity.pdbx_description
1 polymer ?
#
loop_
_entity_poly.entity_id
_entity_poly.type
_entity_poly.pdbx_seq_one_letter_code
_entity_poly.pdbx_strand_id
1 'polypeptide(L)'
;MEMRTDPRADPRMLAAVAPFGLGATAVEVPVTRQSPLEERLAVAAATEQGFDGLFGALLADVPPAQGVECRRLSITGVDGNDIALYVHRPIGVAMPLPGLLHLHGGGMAILSAVDKGSTLWREHLAARGCVVVGVEFRNAGGALGPHPFPAGLNDCASALDWMHAQREGLGLTSIVVTGESGGGNLSIATALKAKREGRLDHVDGVYAQVPFVYGGYDVPNPALPSLVENEGYILSPSVMTLMAGLYDPSGEHAHDPLAWPYYADEDDLRGLPPHVITTDEIDPLRDEGLAFLRALQRAGVDATGHTYNGVGHACELLMGAFVPDLFERALHDVVDFARGVSRTLN
;
A
#
# COMPACT_ATOMS: atom_id res chain seq x y z
N MET A 1 -2.68 -26.38 1.38
CA MET A 1 -1.23 -26.67 1.28
C MET A 1 -0.54 -25.64 2.15
N GLU A 2 0.54 -25.96 2.85
CA GLU A 2 1.27 -24.95 3.65
C GLU A 2 2.29 -24.24 2.77
N MET A 3 2.55 -22.95 3.02
CA MET A 3 3.49 -22.16 2.23
C MET A 3 4.88 -22.79 2.17
N ARG A 4 5.37 -23.35 3.29
CA ARG A 4 6.68 -24.03 3.34
C ARG A 4 6.80 -25.28 2.45
N THR A 5 5.66 -25.83 2.01
CA THR A 5 5.58 -27.01 1.14
C THR A 5 5.12 -26.67 -0.28
N ASP A 6 4.81 -25.40 -0.54
CA ASP A 6 4.36 -24.97 -1.85
C ASP A 6 5.56 -24.92 -2.81
N PRO A 7 5.56 -25.69 -3.91
CA PRO A 7 6.67 -25.73 -4.85
C PRO A 7 6.89 -24.42 -5.61
N ARG A 8 5.94 -23.48 -5.55
CA ARG A 8 6.05 -22.15 -6.15
C ARG A 8 6.91 -21.23 -5.30
N ALA A 9 6.92 -21.41 -3.97
CA ALA A 9 7.54 -20.49 -3.04
C ALA A 9 9.06 -20.38 -3.24
N ASP A 10 9.57 -19.14 -3.29
CA ASP A 10 10.99 -18.84 -3.36
C ASP A 10 11.64 -19.35 -2.05
N PRO A 11 12.63 -20.26 -2.14
CA PRO A 11 13.26 -20.82 -0.95
C PRO A 11 13.95 -19.76 -0.07
N ARG A 12 14.34 -18.61 -0.65
CA ARG A 12 14.95 -17.49 0.09
C ARG A 12 13.92 -16.77 0.95
N MET A 13 12.72 -16.54 0.41
CA MET A 13 11.59 -16.00 1.17
C MET A 13 11.23 -16.96 2.30
N LEU A 14 11.13 -18.27 2.03
CA LEU A 14 10.87 -19.27 3.07
C LEU A 14 11.92 -19.27 4.19
N ALA A 15 13.20 -19.12 3.84
CA ALA A 15 14.28 -19.00 4.82
C ALA A 15 14.17 -17.74 5.68
N ALA A 16 13.68 -16.63 5.12
CA ALA A 16 13.47 -15.38 5.84
C ALA A 16 12.40 -15.50 6.94
N VAL A 17 11.31 -16.22 6.63
CA VAL A 17 10.13 -16.28 7.50
C VAL A 17 10.16 -17.45 8.48
N ALA A 18 10.95 -18.49 8.20
CA ALA A 18 11.05 -19.70 9.02
C ALA A 18 11.39 -19.44 10.51
N PRO A 19 12.30 -18.50 10.89
CA PRO A 19 12.58 -18.21 12.30
C PRO A 19 11.38 -17.70 13.10
N PHE A 20 10.36 -17.17 12.41
CA PHE A 20 9.13 -16.63 13.02
C PHE A 20 7.98 -17.64 13.01
N GLY A 21 8.22 -18.88 12.53
CA GLY A 21 7.17 -19.89 12.35
C GLY A 21 6.19 -19.57 11.21
N LEU A 22 6.43 -18.48 10.48
CA LEU A 22 5.66 -18.09 9.32
C LEU A 22 5.89 -19.07 8.16
N GLY A 23 4.82 -19.40 7.45
CA GLY A 23 4.79 -20.41 6.39
C GLY A 23 4.56 -21.85 6.85
N ALA A 24 4.65 -22.10 8.16
CA ALA A 24 4.21 -23.33 8.82
C ALA A 24 2.80 -23.18 9.43
N THR A 25 2.58 -22.06 10.12
CA THR A 25 1.32 -21.73 10.79
C THR A 25 0.92 -20.31 10.41
N ALA A 26 -0.35 -20.12 10.05
CA ALA A 26 -0.90 -18.79 9.81
C ALA A 26 -0.96 -17.99 11.12
N VAL A 27 -0.76 -16.67 11.02
CA VAL A 27 -1.01 -15.77 12.16
C VAL A 27 -2.51 -15.58 12.29
N GLU A 28 -3.12 -16.17 13.31
CA GLU A 28 -4.56 -16.03 13.57
C GLU A 28 -4.81 -15.06 14.73
N VAL A 29 -5.88 -14.30 14.66
CA VAL A 29 -6.33 -13.39 15.74
C VAL A 29 -7.63 -13.88 16.39
N PRO A 30 -7.80 -13.76 17.72
CA PRO A 30 -8.91 -14.38 18.44
C PRO A 30 -10.18 -13.50 18.46
N VAL A 31 -10.45 -12.75 17.39
CA VAL A 31 -11.61 -11.85 17.29
C VAL A 31 -12.29 -11.98 15.92
N THR A 32 -13.59 -11.68 15.90
CA THR A 32 -14.42 -11.65 14.69
C THR A 32 -15.02 -10.26 14.51
N ARG A 33 -15.70 -9.98 13.40
CA ARG A 33 -16.45 -8.71 13.24
C ARG A 33 -17.49 -8.48 14.34
N GLN A 34 -18.04 -9.56 14.91
CA GLN A 34 -19.05 -9.50 15.96
C GLN A 34 -18.45 -9.29 17.36
N SER A 35 -17.13 -9.42 17.52
CA SER A 35 -16.46 -9.11 18.79
C SER A 35 -16.62 -7.62 19.15
N PRO A 36 -16.71 -7.27 20.44
CA PRO A 36 -16.74 -5.88 20.89
C PRO A 36 -15.63 -5.03 20.26
N LEU A 37 -15.94 -3.79 19.88
CA LEU A 37 -14.97 -2.90 19.22
C LEU A 37 -13.69 -2.70 20.05
N GLU A 38 -13.83 -2.56 21.37
CA GLU A 38 -12.69 -2.42 22.29
C GLU A 38 -11.74 -3.63 22.23
N GLU A 39 -12.28 -4.85 22.18
CA GLU A 39 -11.47 -6.07 22.04
C GLU A 39 -10.75 -6.11 20.69
N ARG A 40 -11.46 -5.76 19.62
CA ARG A 40 -10.86 -5.68 18.27
C ARG A 40 -9.72 -4.66 18.22
N LEU A 41 -9.91 -3.48 18.81
CA LEU A 41 -8.86 -2.45 18.88
C LEU A 41 -7.65 -2.90 19.69
N ALA A 42 -7.86 -3.57 20.84
CA ALA A 42 -6.78 -4.12 21.64
C ALA A 42 -5.98 -5.19 20.88
N VAL A 43 -6.66 -6.08 20.16
CA VAL A 43 -6.00 -7.09 19.33
C VAL A 43 -5.26 -6.46 18.15
N ALA A 44 -5.80 -5.41 17.54
CA ALA A 44 -5.12 -4.69 16.46
C ALA A 44 -3.83 -4.01 16.95
N ALA A 45 -3.84 -3.39 18.14
CA ALA A 45 -2.63 -2.82 18.73
C ALA A 45 -1.55 -3.89 19.02
N ALA A 46 -1.94 -5.08 19.49
CA ALA A 46 -1.01 -6.19 19.67
C ALA A 46 -0.49 -6.74 18.33
N THR A 47 -1.36 -6.78 17.31
CA THR A 47 -1.02 -7.23 15.95
C THR A 47 -0.02 -6.26 15.29
N GLU A 48 -0.21 -4.95 15.48
CA GLU A 48 0.71 -3.90 15.03
C GLU A 48 2.12 -4.10 15.62
N GLN A 49 2.23 -4.31 16.93
CA GLN A 49 3.51 -4.59 17.60
C GLN A 49 4.17 -5.87 17.06
N GLY A 50 3.38 -6.91 16.79
CA GLY A 50 3.86 -8.15 16.20
C GLY A 50 4.44 -7.95 14.80
N PHE A 51 3.75 -7.19 13.95
CA PHE A 51 4.21 -6.87 12.60
C PHE A 51 5.44 -5.95 12.61
N ASP A 52 5.48 -4.92 13.46
CA ASP A 52 6.66 -4.05 13.57
C ASP A 52 7.92 -4.84 13.98
N GLY A 53 7.79 -5.73 14.99
CA GLY A 53 8.88 -6.62 15.38
C GLY A 53 9.34 -7.56 14.27
N LEU A 54 8.41 -8.14 13.51
CA LEU A 54 8.70 -9.01 12.37
C LEU A 54 9.42 -8.24 11.25
N PHE A 55 8.86 -7.11 10.81
CA PHE A 55 9.42 -6.33 9.70
C PHE A 55 10.76 -5.72 10.09
N GLY A 56 10.91 -5.26 11.33
CA GLY A 56 12.19 -4.80 11.87
C GLY A 56 13.29 -5.86 11.76
N ALA A 57 12.96 -7.13 11.99
CA ALA A 57 13.88 -8.24 11.87
C ALA A 57 14.15 -8.66 10.41
N LEU A 58 13.13 -8.73 9.55
CA LEU A 58 13.28 -9.07 8.12
C LEU A 58 14.11 -8.03 7.36
N LEU A 59 14.03 -6.77 7.79
CA LEU A 59 14.75 -5.65 7.21
C LEU A 59 16.03 -5.30 7.98
N ALA A 60 16.42 -6.09 8.99
CA ALA A 60 17.58 -5.81 9.84
C ALA A 60 18.83 -5.48 9.02
N ASP A 61 19.07 -6.28 7.98
CA ASP A 61 20.27 -6.25 7.15
C ASP A 61 20.10 -5.47 5.83
N VAL A 62 18.97 -4.79 5.62
CA VAL A 62 18.81 -3.85 4.50
C VAL A 62 19.43 -2.50 4.90
N PRO A 63 20.51 -2.05 4.24
CA PRO A 63 21.13 -0.78 4.58
C PRO A 63 20.23 0.40 4.17
N PRO A 64 20.25 1.51 4.94
CA PRO A 64 19.67 2.78 4.51
C PRO A 64 20.27 3.24 3.18
N ALA A 65 19.45 3.85 2.33
CA ALA A 65 19.94 4.37 1.06
C ALA A 65 20.91 5.54 1.30
N GLN A 66 21.97 5.60 0.50
CA GLN A 66 22.95 6.69 0.59
C GLN A 66 22.54 7.88 -0.30
N GLY A 67 22.96 9.09 0.08
CA GLY A 67 22.75 10.29 -0.75
C GLY A 67 21.31 10.80 -0.76
N VAL A 68 20.51 10.47 0.25
CA VAL A 68 19.13 10.94 0.41
C VAL A 68 19.01 11.76 1.68
N GLU A 69 18.32 12.89 1.59
CA GLU A 69 17.88 13.66 2.75
C GLU A 69 16.39 13.42 3.01
N CYS A 70 16.01 13.41 4.30
CA CYS A 70 14.61 13.35 4.72
C CYS A 70 14.29 14.59 5.56
N ARG A 71 13.20 15.27 5.22
CA ARG A 71 12.62 16.34 6.04
C ARG A 71 11.21 15.99 6.46
N ARG A 72 10.91 16.18 7.74
CA ARG A 72 9.56 16.09 8.28
C ARG A 72 8.88 17.46 8.18
N LEU A 73 7.67 17.48 7.63
CA LEU A 73 6.78 18.63 7.57
C LEU A 73 5.45 18.27 8.22
N SER A 74 4.66 19.28 8.58
CA SER A 74 3.28 19.11 9.04
C SER A 74 2.36 19.95 8.17
N ILE A 75 1.23 19.39 7.76
CA ILE A 75 0.16 20.08 7.04
C ILE A 75 -1.14 19.95 7.84
N THR A 76 -2.11 20.80 7.56
CA THR A 76 -3.45 20.70 8.15
C THR A 76 -4.38 19.93 7.23
N GLY A 77 -4.96 18.84 7.72
CA GLY A 77 -5.99 18.05 7.03
C GLY A 77 -7.35 18.74 7.00
N VAL A 78 -8.27 18.20 6.21
CA VAL A 78 -9.63 18.74 6.05
C VAL A 78 -10.45 18.79 7.34
N ASP A 79 -10.13 17.95 8.34
CA ASP A 79 -10.80 17.95 9.65
C ASP A 79 -10.10 18.88 10.67
N GLY A 80 -9.09 19.64 10.25
CA GLY A 80 -8.26 20.48 11.12
C GLY A 80 -7.19 19.71 11.91
N ASN A 81 -6.98 18.42 11.61
CA ASN A 81 -5.91 17.60 12.19
C ASN A 81 -4.54 17.91 11.57
N ASP A 82 -3.47 17.66 12.33
CA ASP A 82 -2.11 17.69 11.78
C ASP A 82 -1.80 16.38 11.06
N ILE A 83 -1.24 16.48 9.86
CA ILE A 83 -0.75 15.34 9.07
C ILE A 83 0.76 15.51 8.87
N ALA A 84 1.54 14.56 9.36
CA ALA A 84 2.98 14.57 9.14
C ALA A 84 3.32 14.05 7.74
N LEU A 85 4.23 14.74 7.05
CA LEU A 85 4.77 14.35 5.76
C LEU A 85 6.28 14.14 5.88
N TYR A 86 6.80 13.04 5.33
CA TYR A 86 8.22 12.74 5.28
C TYR A 86 8.72 12.83 3.84
N VAL A 87 9.37 13.95 3.52
CA VAL A 87 9.82 14.24 2.16
C VAL A 87 11.27 13.78 2.01
N HIS A 88 11.47 12.76 1.18
CA HIS A 88 12.76 12.17 0.84
C HIS A 88 13.21 12.69 -0.53
N ARG A 89 14.47 13.14 -0.64
CA ARG A 89 15.04 13.68 -1.88
C ARG A 89 16.52 13.32 -2.02
N PRO A 90 17.01 13.04 -3.24
CA PRO A 90 18.44 13.01 -3.54
C PRO A 90 19.17 14.30 -3.20
N ILE A 91 20.28 14.18 -2.47
CA ILE A 91 21.16 15.29 -2.13
C ILE A 91 21.86 15.79 -3.41
N GLY A 92 21.92 17.12 -3.57
CA GLY A 92 22.68 17.76 -4.65
C GLY A 92 22.02 17.69 -6.04
N VAL A 93 20.79 17.18 -6.15
CA VAL A 93 20.04 17.14 -7.41
C VAL A 93 19.14 18.37 -7.51
N ALA A 94 19.46 19.26 -8.44
CA ALA A 94 18.71 20.50 -8.69
C ALA A 94 17.68 20.38 -9.82
N MET A 95 17.81 19.37 -10.69
CA MET A 95 16.85 19.15 -11.78
C MET A 95 15.49 18.67 -11.23
N PRO A 96 14.38 18.96 -11.93
CA PRO A 96 13.08 18.39 -11.59
C PRO A 96 13.07 16.87 -11.68
N LEU A 97 12.33 16.21 -10.79
CA LEU A 97 12.26 14.76 -10.65
C LEU A 97 10.80 14.28 -10.58
N PRO A 98 10.50 13.01 -10.91
CA PRO A 98 9.20 12.42 -10.61
C PRO A 98 8.88 12.49 -9.11
N GLY A 99 7.64 12.84 -8.78
CA GLY A 99 7.13 12.86 -7.41
C GLY A 99 6.32 11.60 -7.12
N LEU A 100 6.57 10.98 -5.97
CA LEU A 100 5.82 9.84 -5.46
C LEU A 100 5.13 10.23 -4.14
N LEU A 101 3.80 10.16 -4.10
CA LEU A 101 3.02 10.22 -2.87
C LEU A 101 2.86 8.80 -2.34
N HIS A 102 3.65 8.44 -1.33
CA HIS A 102 3.71 7.09 -0.79
C HIS A 102 2.76 6.90 0.40
N LEU A 103 1.85 5.95 0.28
CA LEU A 103 0.87 5.57 1.28
C LEU A 103 1.21 4.16 1.77
N HIS A 104 1.51 4.01 3.07
CA HIS A 104 1.96 2.72 3.62
C HIS A 104 0.81 1.71 3.77
N GLY A 105 1.16 0.43 3.85
CA GLY A 105 0.27 -0.69 4.12
C GLY A 105 -0.23 -0.77 5.57
N GLY A 106 -0.67 -1.96 5.99
CA GLY A 106 -1.30 -2.18 7.30
C GLY A 106 -2.83 -2.15 7.26
N GLY A 107 -3.43 -2.45 6.11
CA GLY A 107 -4.89 -2.58 5.95
C GLY A 107 -5.69 -1.33 6.30
N MET A 108 -5.07 -0.14 6.16
CA MET A 108 -5.62 1.16 6.57
C MET A 108 -5.90 1.27 8.09
N ALA A 109 -5.42 0.29 8.87
CA ALA A 109 -5.82 0.06 10.25
C ALA A 109 -4.66 0.13 11.25
N ILE A 110 -3.44 -0.18 10.85
CA ILE A 110 -2.25 -0.23 11.71
C ILE A 110 -1.00 0.16 10.91
N LEU A 111 0.17 0.16 11.56
CA LEU A 111 1.48 0.54 11.03
C LEU A 111 1.60 2.05 10.79
N SER A 112 2.81 2.49 10.46
CA SER A 112 3.15 3.90 10.33
C SER A 112 4.06 4.18 9.14
N ALA A 113 3.99 5.40 8.63
CA ALA A 113 4.91 5.90 7.64
C ALA A 113 6.35 5.94 8.18
N VAL A 114 6.59 6.01 9.49
CA VAL A 114 7.96 6.00 10.06
C VAL A 114 8.51 4.60 10.31
N ASP A 115 7.72 3.55 10.11
CA ASP A 115 8.20 2.18 10.27
C ASP A 115 9.38 1.91 9.32
N LYS A 116 10.26 1.00 9.74
CA LYS A 116 11.54 0.75 9.05
C LYS A 116 11.33 0.37 7.58
N GLY A 117 10.34 -0.46 7.26
CA GLY A 117 10.01 -0.85 5.89
C GLY A 117 9.60 0.32 5.03
N SER A 118 8.60 1.07 5.47
CA SER A 118 8.13 2.29 4.81
C SER A 118 9.25 3.31 4.59
N THR A 119 10.12 3.50 5.59
CA THR A 119 11.24 4.45 5.50
C THR A 119 12.30 3.99 4.51
N LEU A 120 12.78 2.75 4.61
CA LEU A 120 13.78 2.21 3.68
C LEU A 120 13.27 2.21 2.23
N TRP A 121 12.01 1.83 2.01
CA TRP A 121 11.42 1.83 0.69
C TRP A 121 11.45 3.22 0.05
N ARG A 122 11.02 4.26 0.79
CA ARG A 122 11.06 5.65 0.30
C ARG A 122 12.48 6.17 0.10
N GLU A 123 13.42 5.82 0.98
CA GLU A 123 14.83 6.17 0.82
C GLU A 123 15.40 5.59 -0.48
N HIS A 124 15.14 4.30 -0.75
CA HIS A 124 15.63 3.62 -1.94
C HIS A 124 14.97 4.12 -3.23
N LEU A 125 13.68 4.45 -3.21
CA LEU A 125 13.00 5.13 -4.31
C LEU A 125 13.59 6.53 -4.55
N ALA A 126 13.81 7.30 -3.48
CA ALA A 126 14.41 8.63 -3.58
C ALA A 126 15.81 8.55 -4.20
N ALA A 127 16.68 7.65 -3.71
CA ALA A 127 18.03 7.44 -4.22
C ALA A 127 18.10 7.13 -5.73
N ARG A 128 16.99 6.65 -6.33
CA ARG A 128 16.85 6.36 -7.75
C ARG A 128 16.31 7.55 -8.57
N GLY A 129 16.29 8.74 -7.99
CA GLY A 129 15.94 9.98 -8.68
C GLY A 129 14.45 10.30 -8.62
N CYS A 130 13.84 10.15 -7.44
CA CYS A 130 12.47 10.58 -7.17
C CYS A 130 12.43 11.51 -5.95
N VAL A 131 11.41 12.36 -5.88
CA VAL A 131 11.01 13.01 -4.62
C VAL A 131 9.88 12.18 -4.02
N VAL A 132 10.06 11.63 -2.82
CA VAL A 132 9.10 10.71 -2.22
C VAL A 132 8.51 11.31 -0.96
N VAL A 133 7.20 11.50 -0.93
CA VAL A 133 6.45 12.06 0.21
C VAL A 133 5.69 10.92 0.88
N GLY A 134 6.18 10.46 2.03
CA GLY A 134 5.44 9.52 2.88
C GLY A 134 4.39 10.26 3.71
N VAL A 135 3.17 9.75 3.75
CA VAL A 135 2.04 10.35 4.48
C VAL A 135 1.75 9.59 5.76
N GLU A 136 1.79 10.27 6.91
CA GLU A 136 1.34 9.73 8.20
C GLU A 136 -0.17 9.97 8.37
N PHE A 137 -0.97 9.16 7.70
CA PHE A 137 -2.43 9.28 7.78
C PHE A 137 -2.98 8.64 9.06
N ARG A 138 -4.16 9.08 9.51
CA ARG A 138 -4.88 8.44 10.62
C ARG A 138 -5.30 7.02 10.27
N ASN A 139 -5.07 6.09 11.19
CA ASN A 139 -5.44 4.68 11.04
C ASN A 139 -6.77 4.35 11.71
N ALA A 140 -7.42 3.28 11.25
CA ALA A 140 -8.64 2.76 11.88
C ALA A 140 -8.43 2.10 13.26
N GLY A 141 -7.20 1.71 13.58
CA GLY A 141 -6.78 1.15 14.86
C GLY A 141 -5.31 1.45 15.15
N GLY A 142 -4.68 0.63 16.00
CA GLY A 142 -3.26 0.77 16.33
C GLY A 142 -2.91 2.10 17.02
N ALA A 143 -1.63 2.48 16.96
CA ALA A 143 -1.09 3.66 17.60
C ALA A 143 -1.60 4.99 17.00
N LEU A 144 -2.05 4.98 15.74
CA LEU A 144 -2.53 6.15 15.00
C LEU A 144 -4.07 6.21 14.89
N GLY A 145 -4.79 5.36 15.62
CA GLY A 145 -6.25 5.27 15.59
C GLY A 145 -6.93 5.55 16.93
N PRO A 146 -8.26 5.32 17.05
CA PRO A 146 -9.12 4.66 16.07
C PRO A 146 -9.94 5.65 15.22
N HIS A 147 -9.57 5.83 13.96
CA HIS A 147 -10.24 6.71 13.01
C HIS A 147 -10.76 5.91 11.81
N PRO A 148 -12.04 5.47 11.83
CA PRO A 148 -12.64 4.72 10.72
C PRO A 148 -12.63 5.49 9.40
N PHE A 149 -12.96 4.78 8.31
CA PHE A 149 -13.24 5.40 7.01
C PHE A 149 -14.22 6.59 7.16
N PRO A 150 -14.00 7.73 6.48
CA PRO A 150 -12.95 8.01 5.51
C PRO A 150 -11.73 8.79 6.06
N ALA A 151 -11.43 8.74 7.36
CA ALA A 151 -10.42 9.61 7.97
C ALA A 151 -9.03 9.53 7.30
N GLY A 152 -8.46 8.32 7.19
CA GLY A 152 -7.16 8.13 6.52
C GLY A 152 -7.18 8.51 5.04
N LEU A 153 -8.28 8.24 4.31
CA LEU A 153 -8.44 8.64 2.91
C LEU A 153 -8.47 10.17 2.75
N ASN A 154 -9.15 10.87 3.68
CA ASN A 154 -9.18 12.34 3.70
C ASN A 154 -7.81 12.94 3.97
N ASP A 155 -7.00 12.30 4.84
CA ASP A 155 -5.61 12.72 5.08
C ASP A 155 -4.75 12.51 3.82
N CYS A 156 -4.89 11.37 3.14
CA CYS A 156 -4.20 11.09 1.88
C CYS A 156 -4.56 12.11 0.78
N ALA A 157 -5.85 12.46 0.66
CA ALA A 157 -6.31 13.46 -0.31
C ALA A 157 -5.77 14.87 0.01
N SER A 158 -5.66 15.22 1.29
CA SER A 158 -5.07 16.49 1.74
C SER A 158 -3.57 16.55 1.43
N ALA A 159 -2.85 15.45 1.62
CA ALA A 159 -1.44 15.33 1.27
C ALA A 159 -1.20 15.42 -0.26
N LEU A 160 -2.09 14.83 -1.06
CA LEU A 160 -2.09 14.99 -2.52
C LEU A 160 -2.26 16.45 -2.93
N ASP A 161 -3.23 17.16 -2.37
CA ASP A 161 -3.47 18.58 -2.65
C ASP A 161 -2.27 19.45 -2.30
N TRP A 162 -1.68 19.20 -1.13
CA TRP A 162 -0.46 19.87 -0.73
C TRP A 162 0.69 19.60 -1.70
N MET A 163 0.90 18.33 -2.09
CA MET A 163 1.98 17.96 -2.99
C MET A 163 1.80 18.56 -4.38
N HIS A 164 0.56 18.62 -4.88
CA HIS A 164 0.22 19.32 -6.11
C HIS A 164 0.52 20.82 -6.02
N ALA A 165 0.07 21.49 -4.96
CA ALA A 165 0.34 22.91 -4.74
C ALA A 165 1.84 23.23 -4.58
N GLN A 166 2.62 22.28 -4.06
CA GLN A 166 4.07 22.40 -3.90
C GLN A 166 4.87 21.88 -5.09
N ARG A 167 4.22 21.49 -6.20
CA ARG A 167 4.88 20.89 -7.38
C ARG A 167 6.10 21.67 -7.84
N GLU A 168 5.99 22.99 -8.00
CA GLU A 168 7.11 23.83 -8.44
C GLU A 168 8.20 23.93 -7.36
N GLY A 169 7.81 24.17 -6.10
CA GLY A 169 8.75 24.29 -4.97
C GLY A 169 9.50 22.99 -4.64
N LEU A 170 8.91 21.85 -4.98
CA LEU A 170 9.52 20.51 -4.88
C LEU A 170 10.25 20.10 -6.16
N GLY A 171 10.05 20.81 -7.27
CA GLY A 171 10.57 20.46 -8.60
C GLY A 171 10.03 19.13 -9.11
N LEU A 172 8.70 18.94 -9.13
CA LEU A 172 8.07 17.67 -9.55
C LEU A 172 7.66 17.67 -11.02
N THR A 173 8.13 16.67 -11.78
CA THR A 173 7.71 16.44 -13.18
C THR A 173 6.39 15.69 -13.28
N SER A 174 6.09 14.84 -12.30
CA SER A 174 4.83 14.11 -12.13
C SER A 174 4.48 13.95 -10.65
N ILE A 175 3.24 13.60 -10.36
CA ILE A 175 2.79 13.09 -9.07
C ILE A 175 2.13 11.73 -9.29
N VAL A 176 2.81 10.67 -8.87
CA VAL A 176 2.28 9.31 -8.84
C VAL A 176 1.87 8.98 -7.40
N VAL A 177 0.65 8.50 -7.22
CA VAL A 177 0.21 7.95 -5.93
C VAL A 177 0.57 6.47 -5.88
N THR A 178 1.28 6.05 -4.84
CA THR A 178 1.82 4.70 -4.74
C THR A 178 1.72 4.14 -3.34
N GLY A 179 1.57 2.82 -3.24
CA GLY A 179 1.51 2.11 -1.96
C GLY A 179 1.24 0.63 -2.11
N GLU A 180 1.48 -0.12 -1.05
CA GLU A 180 1.28 -1.56 -0.96
C GLU A 180 0.09 -1.94 -0.07
N SER A 181 -0.59 -3.04 -0.39
CA SER A 181 -1.64 -3.59 0.48
C SER A 181 -2.75 -2.57 0.77
N GLY A 182 -2.96 -2.19 2.03
CA GLY A 182 -3.87 -1.11 2.41
C GLY A 182 -3.47 0.27 1.85
N GLY A 183 -2.17 0.52 1.67
CA GLY A 183 -1.66 1.69 0.95
C GLY A 183 -1.95 1.63 -0.54
N GLY A 184 -1.99 0.42 -1.12
CA GLY A 184 -2.45 0.17 -2.48
C GLY A 184 -3.95 0.50 -2.65
N ASN A 185 -4.77 0.12 -1.67
CA ASN A 185 -6.17 0.56 -1.58
C ASN A 185 -6.27 2.09 -1.54
N LEU A 186 -5.61 2.73 -0.58
CA LEU A 186 -5.65 4.19 -0.43
C LEU A 186 -5.10 4.91 -1.67
N SER A 187 -4.15 4.33 -2.39
CA SER A 187 -3.62 4.91 -3.63
C SER A 187 -4.68 4.98 -4.72
N ILE A 188 -5.39 3.87 -4.92
CA ILE A 188 -6.52 3.77 -5.86
C ILE A 188 -7.67 4.68 -5.41
N ALA A 189 -8.07 4.58 -4.14
CA ALA A 189 -9.18 5.35 -3.58
C ALA A 189 -8.91 6.86 -3.60
N THR A 190 -7.65 7.29 -3.43
CA THR A 190 -7.26 8.70 -3.56
C THR A 190 -7.48 9.22 -4.98
N ALA A 191 -7.14 8.44 -6.00
CA ALA A 191 -7.40 8.80 -7.40
C ALA A 191 -8.91 8.82 -7.72
N LEU A 192 -9.68 7.84 -7.22
CA LEU A 192 -11.14 7.83 -7.33
C LEU A 192 -11.77 9.07 -6.67
N LYS A 193 -11.32 9.43 -5.46
CA LYS A 193 -11.78 10.61 -4.73
C LYS A 193 -11.41 11.90 -5.47
N ALA A 194 -10.19 12.00 -5.98
CA ALA A 194 -9.75 13.13 -6.80
C ALA A 194 -10.64 13.31 -8.04
N LYS A 195 -10.99 12.22 -8.74
CA LYS A 195 -11.95 12.27 -9.86
C LYS A 195 -13.33 12.76 -9.42
N ARG A 196 -13.91 12.16 -8.36
CA ARG A 196 -15.24 12.54 -7.84
C ARG A 196 -15.31 14.02 -7.44
N GLU A 197 -14.19 14.59 -7.01
CA GLU A 197 -14.10 15.98 -6.57
C GLU A 197 -13.57 16.95 -7.65
N GLY A 198 -13.35 16.49 -8.88
CA GLY A 198 -12.90 17.34 -9.99
C GLY A 198 -11.43 17.79 -9.90
N ARG A 199 -10.59 17.02 -9.20
CA ARG A 199 -9.17 17.30 -8.94
C ARG A 199 -8.24 16.27 -9.59
N LEU A 200 -8.68 15.62 -10.66
CA LEU A 200 -7.94 14.50 -11.26
C LEU A 200 -6.60 14.92 -11.88
N ASP A 201 -6.44 16.19 -12.21
CA ASP A 201 -5.19 16.79 -12.67
C ASP A 201 -4.09 16.85 -11.60
N HIS A 202 -4.42 16.55 -10.34
CA HIS A 202 -3.46 16.37 -9.25
C HIS A 202 -2.69 15.05 -9.34
N VAL A 203 -3.20 14.06 -10.08
CA VAL A 203 -2.63 12.70 -10.18
C VAL A 203 -2.21 12.42 -11.62
N ASP A 204 -0.92 12.17 -11.85
CA ASP A 204 -0.40 11.79 -13.17
C ASP A 204 -0.35 10.27 -13.40
N GLY A 205 -0.39 9.49 -12.32
CA GLY A 205 -0.43 8.02 -12.39
C GLY A 205 -0.66 7.39 -11.02
N VAL A 206 -1.01 6.10 -11.02
CA VAL A 206 -1.18 5.30 -9.80
C VAL A 206 -0.39 4.01 -9.91
N TYR A 207 0.40 3.68 -8.88
CA TYR A 207 1.13 2.41 -8.79
C TYR A 207 0.69 1.68 -7.51
N ALA A 208 -0.17 0.67 -7.63
CA ALA A 208 -0.68 -0.08 -6.49
C ALA A 208 -0.04 -1.48 -6.42
N GLN A 209 0.64 -1.76 -5.31
CA GLN A 209 1.28 -3.04 -5.04
C GLN A 209 0.37 -3.91 -4.18
N VAL A 210 0.18 -5.18 -4.56
CA VAL A 210 -0.59 -6.19 -3.82
C VAL A 210 -1.84 -5.65 -3.13
N PRO A 211 -2.75 -4.96 -3.86
CA PRO A 211 -3.72 -4.05 -3.25
C PRO A 211 -4.81 -4.79 -2.45
N PHE A 212 -5.13 -4.30 -1.25
CA PHE A 212 -6.13 -4.82 -0.31
C PHE A 212 -7.50 -4.14 -0.49
N VAL A 213 -8.28 -4.59 -1.47
CA VAL A 213 -9.39 -3.83 -2.06
C VAL A 213 -10.76 -4.49 -1.96
N TYR A 214 -10.85 -5.77 -1.57
CA TYR A 214 -12.14 -6.49 -1.52
C TYR A 214 -12.97 -6.22 -0.25
N GLY A 215 -12.33 -6.17 0.91
CA GLY A 215 -12.98 -5.83 2.19
C GLY A 215 -13.87 -6.92 2.83
N GLY A 216 -14.17 -8.00 2.11
CA GLY A 216 -15.12 -9.04 2.51
C GLY A 216 -14.48 -10.38 2.93
N TYR A 217 -13.35 -10.36 3.64
CA TYR A 217 -12.50 -11.56 3.85
C TYR A 217 -13.11 -12.68 4.72
N ASP A 218 -14.23 -12.41 5.39
CA ASP A 218 -15.04 -13.38 6.13
C ASP A 218 -16.17 -14.00 5.28
N VAL A 219 -16.30 -13.57 4.02
CA VAL A 219 -17.30 -14.07 3.06
C VAL A 219 -16.59 -14.76 1.90
N PRO A 220 -16.89 -16.04 1.63
CA PRO A 220 -16.33 -16.71 0.46
C PRO A 220 -16.71 -16.01 -0.85
N ASN A 221 -15.72 -15.71 -1.67
CA ASN A 221 -15.94 -15.16 -3.01
C ASN A 221 -15.35 -16.11 -4.07
N PRO A 222 -16.18 -16.84 -4.84
CA PRO A 222 -15.68 -17.79 -5.85
C PRO A 222 -14.95 -17.10 -7.01
N ALA A 223 -15.08 -15.78 -7.16
CA ALA A 223 -14.31 -15.01 -8.14
C ALA A 223 -12.88 -14.72 -7.68
N LEU A 224 -12.55 -14.98 -6.41
CA LEU A 224 -11.26 -14.72 -5.78
C LEU A 224 -10.64 -16.02 -5.19
N PRO A 225 -10.34 -17.03 -6.03
CA PRO A 225 -9.82 -18.30 -5.54
C PRO A 225 -8.50 -18.18 -4.77
N SER A 226 -7.68 -17.14 -5.01
CA SER A 226 -6.45 -16.88 -4.25
C SER A 226 -6.68 -16.77 -2.74
N LEU A 227 -7.84 -16.26 -2.29
CA LEU A 227 -8.18 -16.15 -0.87
C LEU A 227 -8.21 -17.52 -0.15
N VAL A 228 -8.47 -18.60 -0.90
CA VAL A 228 -8.49 -19.98 -0.39
C VAL A 228 -7.20 -20.71 -0.78
N GLU A 229 -6.72 -20.50 -2.01
CA GLU A 229 -5.51 -21.15 -2.54
C GLU A 229 -4.27 -20.84 -1.69
N ASN A 230 -4.13 -19.57 -1.28
CA ASN A 230 -2.97 -19.04 -0.55
C ASN A 230 -3.35 -18.59 0.88
N GLU A 231 -4.42 -19.17 1.44
CA GLU A 231 -4.89 -18.85 2.80
C GLU A 231 -3.78 -19.06 3.84
N GLY A 232 -3.51 -18.03 4.65
CA GLY A 232 -2.51 -18.10 5.72
C GLY A 232 -1.06 -17.90 5.25
N TYR A 233 -0.84 -17.58 3.97
CA TYR A 233 0.49 -17.31 3.43
C TYR A 233 0.83 -15.86 3.74
N ILE A 234 1.57 -15.64 4.83
CA ILE A 234 1.87 -14.34 5.45
C ILE A 234 0.62 -13.65 6.05
N LEU A 235 -0.49 -13.60 5.31
CA LEU A 235 -1.77 -13.05 5.74
C LEU A 235 -2.82 -14.15 5.95
N SER A 236 -3.56 -14.05 7.05
CA SER A 236 -4.71 -14.92 7.35
C SER A 236 -6.04 -14.18 7.15
N PRO A 237 -7.14 -14.90 6.89
CA PRO A 237 -8.47 -14.30 6.85
C PRO A 237 -8.87 -13.58 8.13
N SER A 238 -8.46 -14.08 9.31
CA SER A 238 -8.82 -13.43 10.59
C SER A 238 -8.15 -12.07 10.76
N VAL A 239 -6.86 -11.95 10.39
CA VAL A 239 -6.13 -10.67 10.42
C VAL A 239 -6.72 -9.68 9.41
N MET A 240 -6.99 -10.13 8.18
CA MET A 240 -7.62 -9.30 7.14
C MET A 240 -9.03 -8.84 7.55
N THR A 241 -9.83 -9.74 8.12
CA THR A 241 -11.18 -9.44 8.63
C THR A 241 -11.14 -8.45 9.79
N LEU A 242 -10.16 -8.57 10.69
CA LEU A 242 -9.95 -7.61 11.78
C LEU A 242 -9.68 -6.21 11.22
N MET A 243 -8.72 -6.07 10.29
CA MET A 243 -8.37 -4.77 9.70
C MET A 243 -9.57 -4.16 8.95
N ALA A 244 -10.24 -4.93 8.08
CA ALA A 244 -11.41 -4.48 7.35
C ALA A 244 -12.57 -4.07 8.27
N GLY A 245 -12.81 -4.83 9.34
CA GLY A 245 -13.85 -4.55 10.32
C GLY A 245 -13.55 -3.37 11.27
N LEU A 246 -12.31 -2.93 11.37
CA LEU A 246 -11.95 -1.67 12.03
C LEU A 246 -12.11 -0.48 11.09
N TYR A 247 -11.76 -0.65 9.82
CA TYR A 247 -11.87 0.38 8.81
C TYR A 247 -13.33 0.78 8.52
N ASP A 248 -14.24 -0.20 8.45
CA ASP A 248 -15.68 0.00 8.33
C ASP A 248 -16.45 -0.79 9.42
N PRO A 249 -16.56 -0.25 10.65
CA PRO A 249 -17.15 -0.96 11.77
C PRO A 249 -18.63 -1.30 11.64
N SER A 250 -19.40 -0.48 10.92
CA SER A 250 -20.83 -0.69 10.68
C SER A 250 -21.11 -1.54 9.45
N GLY A 251 -20.14 -1.65 8.53
CA GLY A 251 -20.32 -2.31 7.23
C GLY A 251 -21.12 -1.46 6.24
N GLU A 252 -21.40 -0.19 6.56
CA GLU A 252 -22.19 0.71 5.70
C GLU A 252 -21.47 1.04 4.39
N HIS A 253 -20.15 0.91 4.37
CA HIS A 253 -19.29 1.19 3.21
C HIS A 253 -18.77 -0.08 2.53
N ALA A 254 -19.35 -1.25 2.83
CA ALA A 254 -18.87 -2.55 2.32
C ALA A 254 -18.81 -2.65 0.79
N HIS A 255 -19.58 -1.84 0.07
CA HIS A 255 -19.57 -1.75 -1.40
C HIS A 255 -19.28 -0.34 -1.91
N ASP A 256 -18.76 0.57 -1.07
CA ASP A 256 -18.31 1.90 -1.51
C ASP A 256 -16.93 1.79 -2.15
N PRO A 257 -16.77 2.16 -3.44
CA PRO A 257 -15.49 2.12 -4.14
C PRO A 257 -14.38 2.96 -3.50
N LEU A 258 -14.73 3.94 -2.65
CA LEU A 258 -13.73 4.72 -1.90
C LEU A 258 -13.21 3.99 -0.66
N ALA A 259 -13.95 3.04 -0.11
CA ALA A 259 -13.48 2.19 0.98
C ALA A 259 -12.85 0.90 0.42
N TRP A 260 -13.47 0.32 -0.61
CA TRP A 260 -13.12 -0.96 -1.20
C TRP A 260 -13.14 -0.84 -2.73
N PRO A 261 -12.02 -0.43 -3.35
CA PRO A 261 -11.94 -0.19 -4.80
C PRO A 261 -12.34 -1.37 -5.68
N TYR A 262 -12.34 -2.60 -5.16
CA TYR A 262 -12.84 -3.78 -5.87
C TYR A 262 -14.25 -3.59 -6.44
N TYR A 263 -15.09 -2.78 -5.78
CA TYR A 263 -16.48 -2.52 -6.19
C TYR A 263 -16.66 -1.33 -7.13
N ALA A 264 -15.57 -0.68 -7.58
CA ALA A 264 -15.65 0.40 -8.57
C ALA A 264 -16.25 -0.10 -9.88
N ASP A 265 -17.23 0.64 -10.41
CA ASP A 265 -17.81 0.34 -11.73
C ASP A 265 -17.02 1.04 -12.86
N GLU A 266 -17.41 0.80 -14.11
CA GLU A 266 -16.72 1.40 -15.25
C GLU A 266 -16.82 2.93 -15.28
N ASP A 267 -17.90 3.52 -14.76
CA ASP A 267 -18.09 4.97 -14.72
C ASP A 267 -17.25 5.61 -13.62
N ASP A 268 -17.03 4.94 -12.49
CA ASP A 268 -16.04 5.31 -11.46
C ASP A 268 -14.63 5.33 -12.04
N LEU A 269 -14.28 4.37 -12.91
CA LEU A 269 -12.91 4.17 -13.42
C LEU A 269 -12.58 4.95 -14.70
N ARG A 270 -13.57 5.22 -15.56
CA ARG A 270 -13.32 5.84 -16.88
C ARG A 270 -12.60 7.19 -16.77
N GLY A 271 -11.50 7.34 -17.49
CA GLY A 271 -10.73 8.60 -17.52
C GLY A 271 -9.79 8.82 -16.34
N LEU A 272 -9.64 7.84 -15.44
CA LEU A 272 -8.52 7.82 -14.48
C LEU A 272 -7.16 7.87 -15.22
N PRO A 273 -6.09 8.38 -14.59
CA PRO A 273 -4.75 8.43 -15.17
C PRO A 273 -4.18 7.01 -15.39
N PRO A 274 -3.01 6.85 -16.03
CA PRO A 274 -2.37 5.54 -16.16
C PRO A 274 -2.20 4.81 -14.81
N HIS A 275 -2.37 3.49 -14.81
CA HIS A 275 -2.29 2.65 -13.62
C HIS A 275 -1.32 1.47 -13.82
N VAL A 276 -0.59 1.12 -12.77
CA VAL A 276 0.09 -0.16 -12.63
C VAL A 276 -0.47 -0.88 -11.41
N ILE A 277 -0.90 -2.14 -11.60
CA ILE A 277 -1.28 -3.04 -10.51
C ILE A 277 -0.28 -4.20 -10.48
N THR A 278 0.46 -4.35 -9.38
CA THR A 278 1.33 -5.50 -9.17
C THR A 278 0.74 -6.47 -8.16
N THR A 279 1.04 -7.75 -8.33
CA THR A 279 0.56 -8.83 -7.47
C THR A 279 1.69 -9.79 -7.17
N ASP A 280 1.55 -10.56 -6.09
CA ASP A 280 2.47 -11.61 -5.72
C ASP A 280 1.83 -12.98 -5.99
N GLU A 281 2.60 -13.95 -6.52
CA GLU A 281 2.05 -15.20 -7.03
C GLU A 281 1.32 -16.03 -5.96
N ILE A 282 1.89 -16.08 -4.75
CA ILE A 282 1.35 -16.87 -3.63
C ILE A 282 0.76 -15.99 -2.53
N ASP A 283 0.18 -14.86 -2.92
CA ASP A 283 -0.56 -13.93 -2.05
C ASP A 283 -2.07 -14.24 -2.08
N PRO A 284 -2.77 -14.29 -0.93
CA PRO A 284 -4.23 -14.39 -0.91
C PRO A 284 -4.95 -13.24 -1.64
N LEU A 285 -4.36 -12.04 -1.71
CA LEU A 285 -4.95 -10.86 -2.36
C LEU A 285 -4.69 -10.79 -3.88
N ARG A 286 -4.00 -11.78 -4.46
CA ARG A 286 -3.62 -11.78 -5.88
C ARG A 286 -4.82 -11.55 -6.80
N ASP A 287 -5.90 -12.30 -6.62
CA ASP A 287 -7.00 -12.30 -7.59
C ASP A 287 -7.85 -11.02 -7.51
N GLU A 288 -7.91 -10.33 -6.36
CA GLU A 288 -8.63 -9.05 -6.25
C GLU A 288 -7.86 -7.92 -6.93
N GLY A 289 -6.52 -7.91 -6.83
CA GLY A 289 -5.68 -7.02 -7.62
C GLY A 289 -5.83 -7.26 -9.12
N LEU A 290 -5.81 -8.52 -9.57
CA LEU A 290 -6.03 -8.88 -10.98
C LEU A 290 -7.45 -8.53 -11.45
N ALA A 291 -8.47 -8.68 -10.60
CA ALA A 291 -9.83 -8.30 -10.91
C ALA A 291 -9.95 -6.78 -11.12
N PHE A 292 -9.33 -5.99 -10.25
CA PHE A 292 -9.31 -4.53 -10.37
C PHE A 292 -8.54 -4.06 -11.61
N LEU A 293 -7.38 -4.66 -11.92
CA LEU A 293 -6.64 -4.39 -13.16
C LEU A 293 -7.52 -4.60 -14.40
N ARG A 294 -8.27 -5.71 -14.46
CA ARG A 294 -9.20 -5.98 -15.57
C ARG A 294 -10.34 -4.96 -15.61
N ALA A 295 -10.80 -4.47 -14.46
CA ALA A 295 -11.83 -3.43 -14.41
C ALA A 295 -11.34 -2.11 -15.01
N LEU A 296 -10.12 -1.68 -14.65
CA LEU A 296 -9.47 -0.51 -15.24
C LEU A 296 -9.37 -0.62 -16.77
N GLN A 297 -8.91 -1.78 -17.26
CA GLN A 297 -8.78 -2.04 -18.70
C GLN A 297 -10.12 -2.03 -19.43
N ARG A 298 -11.19 -2.61 -18.84
CA ARG A 298 -12.54 -2.55 -19.41
C ARG A 298 -13.07 -1.11 -19.48
N ALA A 299 -12.77 -0.28 -18.48
CA ALA A 299 -13.14 1.13 -18.45
C ALA A 299 -12.30 2.02 -19.40
N GLY A 300 -11.31 1.45 -20.10
CA GLY A 300 -10.45 2.15 -21.05
C GLY A 300 -9.31 2.94 -20.43
N VAL A 301 -8.95 2.66 -19.17
CA VAL A 301 -7.76 3.24 -18.52
C VAL A 301 -6.49 2.59 -19.10
N ASP A 302 -5.44 3.38 -19.31
CA ASP A 302 -4.10 2.86 -19.64
C ASP A 302 -3.52 2.12 -18.42
N ALA A 303 -3.88 0.84 -18.29
CA ALA A 303 -3.59 0.03 -17.12
C ALA A 303 -2.80 -1.22 -17.49
N THR A 304 -1.68 -1.39 -16.81
CA THR A 304 -0.79 -2.56 -16.93
C THR A 304 -0.61 -3.23 -15.57
N GLY A 305 -0.08 -4.44 -15.57
CA GLY A 305 0.25 -5.12 -14.33
C GLY A 305 1.09 -6.35 -14.57
N HIS A 306 1.77 -6.78 -13.52
CA HIS A 306 2.60 -7.98 -13.52
C HIS A 306 2.54 -8.68 -12.16
N THR A 307 2.99 -9.92 -12.16
CA THR A 307 3.08 -10.75 -10.96
C THR A 307 4.54 -11.00 -10.62
N TYR A 308 4.92 -10.80 -9.35
CA TYR A 308 6.19 -11.28 -8.84
C TYR A 308 6.02 -12.74 -8.41
N ASN A 309 6.75 -13.61 -9.10
CA ASN A 309 6.61 -15.05 -8.93
C ASN A 309 7.38 -15.55 -7.71
N GLY A 310 6.84 -16.60 -7.09
CA GLY A 310 7.38 -17.30 -5.95
C GLY A 310 7.33 -16.56 -4.61
N VAL A 311 6.76 -15.37 -4.56
CA VAL A 311 6.68 -14.59 -3.32
C VAL A 311 5.25 -14.43 -2.83
N GLY A 312 5.11 -14.33 -1.51
CA GLY A 312 3.87 -13.99 -0.83
C GLY A 312 3.77 -12.49 -0.58
N HIS A 313 2.65 -12.09 0.02
CA HIS A 313 2.25 -10.69 0.18
C HIS A 313 3.38 -9.74 0.62
N ALA A 314 3.66 -8.73 -0.21
CA ALA A 314 4.54 -7.58 0.06
C ALA A 314 6.02 -7.96 0.29
N CYS A 315 6.45 -9.16 -0.13
CA CYS A 315 7.84 -9.59 0.09
C CYS A 315 8.85 -8.75 -0.68
N GLU A 316 8.46 -8.16 -1.81
CA GLU A 316 9.32 -7.32 -2.64
C GLU A 316 9.81 -6.07 -1.91
N LEU A 317 9.07 -5.56 -0.92
CA LEU A 317 9.52 -4.45 -0.07
C LEU A 317 10.02 -4.90 1.32
N LEU A 318 9.45 -5.96 1.89
CA LEU A 318 9.70 -6.36 3.28
C LEU A 318 10.88 -7.33 3.44
N MET A 319 11.35 -7.96 2.37
CA MET A 319 12.39 -9.00 2.44
C MET A 319 13.60 -8.68 1.56
N GLY A 320 13.93 -7.41 1.38
CA GLY A 320 15.02 -6.97 0.50
C GLY A 320 16.41 -7.54 0.84
N ALA A 321 16.65 -7.99 2.07
CA ALA A 321 17.91 -8.66 2.43
C ALA A 321 17.97 -10.12 1.91
N PHE A 322 16.81 -10.75 1.73
CA PHE A 322 16.67 -12.17 1.37
C PHE A 322 16.39 -12.38 -0.12
N VAL A 323 15.60 -11.49 -0.72
CA VAL A 323 15.29 -11.47 -2.16
C VAL A 323 15.72 -10.13 -2.79
N PRO A 324 17.02 -9.77 -2.73
CA PRO A 324 17.51 -8.44 -3.13
C PRO A 324 17.29 -8.12 -4.60
N ASP A 325 17.33 -9.13 -5.48
CA ASP A 325 17.02 -9.01 -6.90
C ASP A 325 15.56 -8.59 -7.14
N LEU A 326 14.62 -9.14 -6.38
CA LEU A 326 13.22 -8.75 -6.43
C LEU A 326 13.01 -7.34 -5.89
N PHE A 327 13.62 -7.01 -4.75
CA PHE A 327 13.56 -5.68 -4.15
C PHE A 327 14.08 -4.59 -5.10
N GLU A 328 15.25 -4.82 -5.70
CA GLU A 328 15.82 -3.95 -6.71
C GLU A 328 14.90 -3.81 -7.93
N ARG A 329 14.33 -4.94 -8.40
CA ARG A 329 13.42 -4.92 -9.53
C ARG A 329 12.16 -4.09 -9.24
N ALA A 330 11.54 -4.28 -8.09
CA ALA A 330 10.32 -3.56 -7.72
C ALA A 330 10.56 -2.05 -7.58
N LEU A 331 11.71 -1.64 -7.04
CA LEU A 331 12.11 -0.23 -7.02
C LEU A 331 12.26 0.36 -8.42
N HIS A 332 12.87 -0.38 -9.34
CA HIS A 332 13.02 0.05 -10.73
C HIS A 332 11.66 0.19 -11.43
N ASP A 333 10.75 -0.77 -11.25
CA ASP A 333 9.43 -0.75 -11.88
C ASP A 333 8.62 0.50 -11.45
N VAL A 334 8.64 0.86 -10.16
CA VAL A 334 7.97 2.09 -9.66
C VAL A 334 8.59 3.35 -10.26
N VAL A 335 9.92 3.45 -10.25
CA VAL A 335 10.65 4.63 -10.74
C VAL A 335 10.47 4.81 -12.25
N ASP A 336 10.52 3.72 -13.01
CA ASP A 336 10.37 3.76 -14.46
C ASP A 336 8.94 4.14 -14.87
N PHE A 337 7.93 3.66 -14.14
CA PHE A 337 6.56 4.13 -14.31
C PHE A 337 6.43 5.64 -14.05
N ALA A 338 6.97 6.13 -12.93
CA ALA A 338 6.90 7.55 -12.56
C ALA A 338 7.61 8.47 -13.57
N ARG A 339 8.71 8.01 -14.17
CA ARG A 339 9.37 8.67 -15.30
C ARG A 339 8.52 8.63 -16.57
N GLY A 340 7.88 7.50 -16.86
CA GLY A 340 7.03 7.33 -18.04
C GLY A 340 5.83 8.28 -18.09
N VAL A 341 5.26 8.64 -16.94
CA VAL A 341 4.13 9.58 -16.82
C VAL A 341 4.55 11.03 -16.55
N SER A 342 5.85 11.33 -16.57
CA SER A 342 6.34 12.69 -16.35
C SER A 342 5.89 13.66 -17.44
N ARG A 343 5.36 14.82 -17.02
CA ARG A 343 5.04 15.90 -17.95
C ARG A 343 6.33 16.49 -18.51
N THR A 344 6.36 16.78 -19.81
CA THR A 344 7.46 17.57 -20.39
C THR A 344 7.35 18.98 -19.83
N LEU A 345 8.34 19.42 -19.05
CA LEU A 345 8.43 20.80 -18.59
C LEU A 345 8.78 21.67 -19.81
N ASN A 346 7.83 22.49 -20.26
CA ASN A 346 8.05 23.52 -21.29
C ASN A 346 8.88 24.67 -20.74
#